data_AF-A0A1G7TBY2-F1
#
_entry.id   AF-A0A1G7TBY2-F1
#
_cell.length_a   1.000
_cell.length_b   1.000
_cell.length_c   1.000
_cell.angle_alpha   90.00
_cell.angle_beta   90.00
_cell.angle_gamma   90.00
#
_symmetry.space_group_name_H-M   'P 1'
#
loop_
_entity.id
_entity.type
_entity.pdbx_description
1 polymer ?
#
loop_
_entity_poly.entity_id
_entity_poly.type
_entity_poly.pdbx_seq_one_letter_code
_entity_poly.pdbx_strand_id
1 'polypeptide(L)'
;MLSNNILFTTFAAIKNRYMNKIKKTLLALFVAMSCSAMAQNAQNYLNIKAPISFDGKDYKLGWSSHPAEYYYLEEFFPEGQKPEHYDDMFSVSVVVADVEVSDLVMAKVRELDERKKTDGCCNYQVLERKGGEVIIDFMVAAYENGKTSFVESDIHHYKKIKLNGKPAVQLNFYSHRAYGDDIVPYFETLLKQKTDWIIKMGEMDIKVSLKQ
;
A
#
# COMPACT_ATOMS: atom_id res chain seq x y z
N MET A 1 8.07 10.85 -16.70
CA MET A 1 7.38 9.55 -16.88
C MET A 1 7.87 8.58 -15.81
N LEU A 2 7.36 8.72 -14.59
CA LEU A 2 7.66 7.82 -13.46
C LEU A 2 6.34 7.59 -12.72
N SER A 3 5.44 6.84 -13.33
CA SER A 3 4.28 6.28 -12.66
C SER A 3 4.24 4.79 -12.98
N ASN A 4 4.01 3.96 -11.95
CA ASN A 4 3.67 2.54 -12.00
C ASN A 4 4.74 1.49 -11.68
N ASN A 5 5.98 1.84 -11.31
CA ASN A 5 7.01 0.80 -11.06
C ASN A 5 7.38 0.51 -9.59
N ILE A 6 6.76 1.17 -8.60
CA ILE A 6 7.17 1.00 -7.19
C ILE A 6 6.35 -0.08 -6.46
N LEU A 7 5.17 -0.47 -6.97
CA LEU A 7 4.35 -1.56 -6.42
C LEU A 7 4.81 -2.98 -6.86
N PHE A 8 5.76 -3.10 -7.79
CA PHE A 8 6.15 -4.39 -8.37
C PHE A 8 7.34 -5.08 -7.70
N THR A 9 8.14 -4.38 -6.88
CA THR A 9 9.39 -4.94 -6.35
C THR A 9 9.19 -5.91 -5.18
N THR A 10 8.05 -5.87 -4.48
CA THR A 10 7.73 -6.82 -3.41
C THR A 10 7.31 -8.21 -3.93
N PHE A 11 6.93 -8.33 -5.22
CA PHE A 11 6.48 -9.59 -5.83
C PHE A 11 7.60 -10.45 -6.44
N ALA A 12 8.84 -9.95 -6.55
CA ALA A 12 9.92 -10.67 -7.21
C ALA A 12 10.50 -11.84 -6.39
N ALA A 13 10.41 -11.81 -5.06
CA ALA A 13 11.06 -12.77 -4.18
C ALA A 13 10.34 -14.13 -4.03
N ILE A 14 9.05 -14.22 -4.38
CA ILE A 14 8.26 -15.47 -4.30
C ILE A 14 8.14 -16.17 -5.68
N LYS A 15 8.43 -15.43 -6.76
CA LYS A 15 8.25 -15.87 -8.14
C LYS A 15 9.32 -16.86 -8.64
N ASN A 16 10.45 -16.99 -7.95
CA ASN A 16 11.65 -17.62 -8.52
C ASN A 16 11.72 -19.16 -8.42
N ARG A 17 10.62 -19.83 -8.03
CA ARG A 17 10.56 -21.31 -7.97
C ARG A 17 9.71 -21.96 -9.08
N TYR A 18 8.97 -21.19 -9.89
CA TYR A 18 7.99 -21.74 -10.84
C TYR A 18 8.17 -21.39 -12.33
N MET A 19 9.23 -20.66 -12.72
CA MET A 19 9.32 -20.07 -14.08
C MET A 19 10.33 -20.68 -15.06
N ASN A 20 10.63 -21.98 -14.95
CA ASN A 20 11.56 -22.65 -15.90
C ASN A 20 10.90 -23.44 -17.04
N LYS A 21 9.59 -23.27 -17.32
CA LYS A 21 8.90 -24.10 -18.33
C LYS A 21 8.20 -23.41 -19.49
N ILE A 22 8.24 -22.08 -19.63
CA ILE A 22 7.58 -21.43 -20.77
C ILE A 22 8.56 -20.46 -21.44
N LYS A 23 9.61 -21.04 -22.04
CA LYS A 23 10.35 -20.40 -23.13
C LYS A 23 9.76 -20.92 -24.43
N LYS A 24 9.50 -19.99 -25.37
CA LYS A 24 8.91 -20.18 -26.72
C LYS A 24 7.37 -20.20 -26.61
N THR A 25 6.64 -19.23 -27.16
CA THR A 25 6.40 -19.10 -28.60
C THR A 25 5.63 -17.78 -28.91
N LEU A 26 6.14 -17.04 -29.92
CA LEU A 26 5.49 -16.15 -30.90
C LEU A 26 4.65 -14.91 -30.49
N LEU A 27 5.33 -13.78 -30.62
CA LEU A 27 4.96 -12.57 -31.38
C LEU A 27 3.92 -12.81 -32.50
N ALA A 28 2.71 -12.23 -32.37
CA ALA A 28 1.90 -11.60 -33.43
C ALA A 28 0.40 -11.50 -33.04
N LEU A 29 0.01 -10.40 -32.39
CA LEU A 29 -1.31 -9.75 -32.51
C LEU A 29 -1.26 -8.42 -31.74
N PHE A 30 -0.79 -7.35 -32.38
CA PHE A 30 -0.65 -6.03 -31.74
C PHE A 30 -1.32 -4.93 -32.58
N VAL A 31 -2.56 -5.20 -33.01
CA VAL A 31 -3.46 -4.19 -33.60
C VAL A 31 -4.87 -4.49 -33.10
N ALA A 32 -5.53 -3.45 -32.58
CA ALA A 32 -6.92 -3.40 -32.10
C ALA A 32 -7.21 -3.82 -30.64
N MET A 33 -6.47 -3.28 -29.68
CA MET A 33 -6.95 -3.16 -28.30
C MET A 33 -6.77 -1.74 -27.78
N SER A 34 -7.38 -0.79 -28.49
CA SER A 34 -7.80 0.49 -27.91
C SER A 34 -8.95 0.17 -26.94
N CYS A 35 -8.64 -0.48 -25.82
CA CYS A 35 -9.56 -0.49 -24.69
C CYS A 35 -9.67 0.96 -24.23
N SER A 36 -10.80 1.57 -24.54
CA SER A 36 -11.30 2.70 -23.78
C SER A 36 -11.12 2.36 -22.31
N ALA A 37 -10.18 3.03 -21.63
CA ALA A 37 -10.14 3.08 -20.18
C ALA A 37 -11.37 3.87 -19.75
N MET A 38 -12.56 3.26 -19.89
CA MET A 38 -13.71 3.70 -19.12
C MET A 38 -13.28 3.62 -17.67
N ALA A 39 -13.49 4.72 -16.93
CA ALA A 39 -13.30 4.76 -15.50
C ALA A 39 -14.07 3.59 -14.87
N GLN A 40 -13.39 2.47 -14.68
CA GLN A 40 -13.98 1.28 -14.13
C GLN A 40 -14.12 1.59 -12.66
N ASN A 41 -15.37 1.72 -12.19
CA ASN A 41 -15.63 1.97 -10.77
C ASN A 41 -14.87 0.91 -9.95
N ALA A 42 -14.14 1.37 -8.94
CA ALA A 42 -13.38 0.49 -8.07
C ALA A 42 -14.27 -0.60 -7.48
N GLN A 43 -13.80 -1.84 -7.55
CA GLN A 43 -14.53 -3.00 -7.07
C GLN A 43 -14.18 -3.25 -5.60
N ASN A 44 -15.21 -3.33 -4.77
CA ASN A 44 -15.08 -3.73 -3.37
C ASN A 44 -15.01 -5.27 -3.28
N TYR A 45 -13.81 -5.82 -3.43
CA TYR A 45 -13.50 -7.25 -3.31
C TYR A 45 -13.57 -7.74 -1.85
N LEU A 46 -13.13 -6.91 -0.92
CA LEU A 46 -12.96 -7.20 0.51
C LEU A 46 -14.21 -6.89 1.34
N ASN A 47 -15.30 -6.48 0.69
CA ASN A 47 -16.57 -6.10 1.29
C ASN A 47 -16.40 -5.14 2.48
N ILE A 48 -15.45 -4.21 2.35
CA ILE A 48 -15.14 -3.22 3.37
C ILE A 48 -16.29 -2.22 3.44
N LYS A 49 -16.76 -1.92 4.66
CA LYS A 49 -17.77 -0.89 4.88
C LYS A 49 -17.10 0.48 4.72
N ALA A 50 -17.51 1.22 3.69
CA ALA A 50 -17.05 2.57 3.42
C ALA A 50 -18.13 3.61 3.84
N PRO A 51 -17.73 4.85 4.21
CA PRO A 51 -16.35 5.32 4.29
C PRO A 51 -15.59 4.70 5.47
N ILE A 52 -14.27 4.55 5.31
CA ILE A 52 -13.37 4.32 6.45
C ILE A 52 -13.14 5.68 7.09
N SER A 53 -13.33 5.82 8.40
CA SER A 53 -13.01 7.06 9.11
C SER A 53 -11.64 6.93 9.79
N PHE A 54 -10.70 7.81 9.45
CA PHE A 54 -9.36 7.84 10.04
C PHE A 54 -8.86 9.27 10.19
N ASP A 55 -8.30 9.59 11.35
CA ASP A 55 -7.75 10.93 11.66
C ASP A 55 -8.71 12.10 11.37
N GLY A 56 -10.01 11.91 11.61
CA GLY A 56 -11.03 12.93 11.38
C GLY A 56 -11.41 13.13 9.90
N LYS A 57 -10.94 12.26 9.00
CA LYS A 57 -11.29 12.25 7.58
C LYS A 57 -12.04 10.96 7.22
N ASP A 58 -12.92 11.06 6.23
CA ASP A 58 -13.66 9.94 5.67
C ASP A 58 -13.08 9.57 4.30
N TYR A 59 -12.79 8.27 4.11
CA TYR A 59 -12.14 7.73 2.92
C TYR A 59 -13.13 6.84 2.16
N LYS A 60 -13.40 7.18 0.90
CA LYS A 60 -14.26 6.43 -0.01
C LYS A 60 -13.42 5.60 -0.96
N LEU A 61 -13.89 4.40 -1.33
CA LEU A 61 -13.19 3.53 -2.26
C LEU A 61 -13.00 4.24 -3.60
N GLY A 62 -11.74 4.49 -3.98
CA GLY A 62 -11.39 5.17 -5.22
C GLY A 62 -10.66 4.26 -6.20
N TRP A 63 -9.95 3.24 -5.72
CA TRP A 63 -9.24 2.30 -6.56
C TRP A 63 -9.15 0.91 -5.91
N SER A 64 -9.00 -0.13 -6.74
CA SER A 64 -8.91 -1.51 -6.29
C SER A 64 -8.14 -2.36 -7.29
N SER A 65 -7.47 -3.40 -6.82
CA SER A 65 -6.77 -4.38 -7.67
C SER A 65 -6.78 -5.78 -7.07
N HIS A 66 -6.88 -6.78 -7.95
CA HIS A 66 -6.78 -8.20 -7.64
C HIS A 66 -5.85 -8.88 -8.67
N PRO A 67 -4.54 -8.62 -8.60
CA PRO A 67 -3.60 -9.03 -9.66
C PRO A 67 -3.21 -10.52 -9.58
N ALA A 68 -3.52 -11.18 -8.46
CA ALA A 68 -3.30 -12.61 -8.26
C ALA A 68 -4.40 -13.17 -7.35
N GLU A 69 -4.74 -14.45 -7.51
CA GLU A 69 -5.80 -15.13 -6.75
C GLU A 69 -5.66 -14.99 -5.22
N TYR A 70 -4.43 -14.86 -4.73
CA TYR A 70 -4.11 -14.73 -3.31
C TYR A 70 -3.96 -13.29 -2.83
N TYR A 71 -4.11 -12.26 -3.68
CA TYR A 71 -3.84 -10.87 -3.30
C TYR A 71 -4.97 -9.91 -3.68
N TYR A 72 -5.45 -9.17 -2.68
CA TYR A 72 -6.48 -8.15 -2.83
C TYR A 72 -5.94 -6.83 -2.32
N LEU A 73 -6.25 -5.74 -3.01
CA LEU A 73 -5.84 -4.39 -2.64
C LEU A 73 -6.97 -3.42 -2.93
N GLU A 74 -7.32 -2.60 -1.95
CA GLU A 74 -8.28 -1.52 -2.08
C GLU A 74 -7.68 -0.22 -1.53
N GLU A 75 -7.87 0.88 -2.24
CA GLU A 75 -7.38 2.21 -1.88
C GLU A 75 -8.57 3.17 -1.79
N PHE A 76 -8.58 3.92 -0.71
CA PHE A 76 -9.64 4.82 -0.28
C PHE A 76 -9.06 6.21 -0.13
N PHE A 77 -9.82 7.20 -0.59
CA PHE A 77 -9.37 8.58 -0.68
C PHE A 77 -10.42 9.52 -0.05
N PRO A 78 -9.98 10.64 0.54
CA PRO A 78 -10.87 11.75 0.84
C PRO A 78 -11.56 12.27 -0.42
N GLU A 79 -12.66 12.99 -0.23
CA GLU A 79 -13.40 13.58 -1.35
C GLU A 79 -12.51 14.49 -2.21
N GLY A 80 -12.55 14.28 -3.53
CA GLY A 80 -11.76 15.04 -4.50
C GLY A 80 -10.34 14.52 -4.76
N GLN A 81 -9.82 13.62 -3.93
CA GLN A 81 -8.47 13.05 -4.11
C GLN A 81 -8.48 11.77 -4.96
N LYS A 82 -7.34 11.47 -5.60
CA LYS A 82 -7.21 10.36 -6.57
C LYS A 82 -5.85 9.66 -6.44
N PRO A 83 -5.71 8.41 -6.94
CA PRO A 83 -4.44 7.69 -6.90
C PRO A 83 -3.25 8.45 -7.50
N GLU A 84 -3.48 9.25 -8.55
CA GLU A 84 -2.42 10.00 -9.23
C GLU A 84 -1.87 11.18 -8.42
N HIS A 85 -2.70 11.76 -7.54
CA HIS A 85 -2.35 12.89 -6.69
C HIS A 85 -3.31 12.95 -5.50
N TYR A 86 -2.77 12.79 -4.29
CA TYR A 86 -3.51 12.77 -3.04
C TYR A 86 -2.64 13.34 -1.92
N ASP A 87 -3.29 13.95 -0.93
CA ASP A 87 -2.66 14.35 0.32
C ASP A 87 -2.78 13.22 1.35
N ASP A 88 -3.92 12.51 1.37
CA ASP A 88 -4.14 11.38 2.26
C ASP A 88 -4.76 10.21 1.50
N MET A 89 -4.31 9.00 1.84
CA MET A 89 -4.92 7.78 1.36
C MET A 89 -4.90 6.72 2.45
N PHE A 90 -5.99 5.97 2.52
CA PHE A 90 -6.07 4.76 3.31
C PHE A 90 -6.13 3.56 2.36
N SER A 91 -5.43 2.48 2.67
CA SER A 91 -5.50 1.25 1.89
C SER A 91 -5.66 0.04 2.79
N VAL A 92 -6.32 -0.98 2.24
CA VAL A 92 -6.43 -2.29 2.85
C VAL A 92 -6.02 -3.32 1.82
N SER A 93 -5.04 -4.14 2.16
CA SER A 93 -4.64 -5.29 1.35
C SER A 93 -4.69 -6.59 2.14
N VAL A 94 -4.92 -7.69 1.44
CA VAL A 94 -4.99 -9.02 2.03
C VAL A 94 -4.20 -10.01 1.18
N VAL A 95 -3.28 -10.73 1.82
CA VAL A 95 -2.56 -11.87 1.25
C VAL A 95 -3.16 -13.14 1.82
N VAL A 96 -3.85 -13.93 1.00
CA VAL A 96 -4.45 -15.22 1.36
C VAL A 96 -3.41 -16.33 1.17
N ALA A 97 -2.56 -16.48 2.18
CA ALA A 97 -1.57 -17.54 2.24
C ALA A 97 -1.25 -17.86 3.71
N ASP A 98 -0.71 -19.05 3.93
CA ASP A 98 -0.14 -19.43 5.22
C ASP A 98 1.28 -18.85 5.34
N VAL A 99 1.34 -17.54 5.60
CA VAL A 99 2.58 -16.77 5.76
C VAL A 99 2.58 -16.06 7.11
N GLU A 100 3.77 -15.91 7.70
CA GLU A 100 3.92 -15.17 8.95
C GLU A 100 3.95 -13.66 8.70
N VAL A 101 3.42 -12.89 9.65
CA VAL A 101 3.52 -11.41 9.62
C VAL A 101 4.98 -10.96 9.53
N SER A 102 5.87 -11.65 10.25
CA SER A 102 7.31 -11.37 10.24
C SER A 102 7.93 -11.49 8.84
N ASP A 103 7.47 -12.41 8.00
CA ASP A 103 8.02 -12.59 6.65
C ASP A 103 7.69 -11.40 5.76
N LEU A 104 6.46 -10.89 5.85
CA LEU A 104 6.02 -9.71 5.10
C LEU A 104 6.67 -8.43 5.62
N VAL A 105 6.81 -8.29 6.95
CA VAL A 105 7.53 -7.20 7.59
C VAL A 105 8.99 -7.17 7.15
N MET A 106 9.68 -8.32 7.18
CA MET A 106 11.07 -8.43 6.72
C MET A 106 11.23 -8.08 5.24
N ALA A 107 10.26 -8.46 4.40
CA ALA A 107 10.28 -8.08 2.99
C ALA A 107 10.17 -6.55 2.82
N LYS A 108 9.27 -5.89 3.57
CA LYS A 108 9.13 -4.42 3.53
C LYS A 108 10.36 -3.71 4.12
N VAL A 109 10.92 -4.22 5.22
CA VAL A 109 12.16 -3.66 5.81
C VAL A 109 13.32 -3.72 4.80
N ARG A 110 13.51 -4.85 4.11
CA ARG A 110 14.53 -4.95 3.06
C ARG A 110 14.31 -3.95 1.92
N GLU A 111 13.07 -3.75 1.51
CA GLU A 111 12.72 -2.73 0.51
C GLU A 111 13.10 -1.32 0.98
N LEU A 112 12.81 -0.99 2.24
CA LEU A 112 13.15 0.31 2.84
C LEU A 112 14.67 0.48 3.03
N ASP A 113 15.39 -0.57 3.39
CA ASP A 113 16.86 -0.54 3.48
C ASP A 113 17.51 -0.28 2.11
N GLU A 114 16.99 -0.88 1.05
CA GLU A 114 17.44 -0.59 -0.32
C GLU A 114 17.07 0.84 -0.73
N ARG A 115 15.85 1.30 -0.42
CA ARG A 115 15.41 2.68 -0.70
C ARG A 115 16.28 3.72 -0.01
N LYS A 116 16.71 3.46 1.22
CA LYS A 116 17.58 4.35 2.01
C LYS A 116 18.93 4.63 1.39
N LYS A 117 19.41 3.79 0.46
CA LYS A 117 20.66 4.02 -0.27
C LYS A 117 20.58 5.20 -1.24
N THR A 118 19.38 5.56 -1.69
CA THR A 118 19.15 6.60 -2.71
C THR A 118 18.20 7.71 -2.27
N ASP A 119 17.43 7.49 -1.21
CA ASP A 119 16.45 8.43 -0.68
C ASP A 119 16.86 8.90 0.71
N GLY A 120 17.34 10.14 0.80
CA GLY A 120 17.80 10.73 2.07
C GLY A 120 16.67 11.01 3.06
N CYS A 121 15.41 11.02 2.61
CA CYS A 121 14.26 11.12 3.51
C CYS A 121 13.86 9.76 4.08
N CYS A 122 14.36 8.65 3.50
CA CYS A 122 13.98 7.32 3.90
C CYS A 122 14.43 6.97 5.31
N ASN A 123 13.46 6.84 6.21
CA ASN A 123 13.63 6.35 7.57
C ASN A 123 12.43 5.50 7.95
N TYR A 124 12.63 4.59 8.90
CA TYR A 124 11.55 3.73 9.38
C TYR A 124 11.80 3.27 10.81
N GLN A 125 10.73 2.84 11.45
CA GLN A 125 10.73 2.11 12.71
C GLN A 125 9.74 0.94 12.64
N VAL A 126 10.05 -0.13 13.36
CA VAL A 126 9.19 -1.32 13.46
C VAL A 126 8.73 -1.44 14.91
N LEU A 127 7.43 -1.54 15.10
CA LEU A 127 6.77 -1.59 16.40
C LEU A 127 5.98 -2.89 16.50
N GLU A 128 6.41 -3.80 17.37
CA GLU A 128 5.66 -5.01 17.67
C GLU A 128 4.49 -4.70 18.61
N ARG A 129 3.38 -5.40 18.40
CA ARG A 129 2.18 -5.30 19.24
C ARG A 129 1.78 -6.68 19.76
N LYS A 130 0.90 -6.68 20.76
CA LYS A 130 0.30 -7.91 21.28
C LYS A 130 -0.40 -8.69 20.16
N GLY A 131 -0.39 -10.01 20.24
CA GLY A 131 -1.04 -10.87 19.26
C GLY A 131 -0.27 -11.07 17.94
N GLY A 132 1.00 -10.63 17.88
CA GLY A 132 1.85 -10.81 16.69
C GLY A 132 1.56 -9.82 15.56
N GLU A 133 0.84 -8.73 15.87
CA GLU A 133 0.66 -7.61 14.95
C GLU A 133 1.92 -6.74 14.92
N VAL A 134 2.17 -6.11 13.78
CA VAL A 134 3.34 -5.23 13.61
C VAL A 134 2.92 -3.94 12.93
N ILE A 135 3.41 -2.82 13.44
CA ILE A 135 3.34 -1.52 12.75
C ILE A 135 4.71 -1.18 12.19
N ILE A 136 4.79 -0.84 10.90
CA ILE A 136 5.95 -0.19 10.31
C ILE A 136 5.55 1.26 10.05
N ASP A 137 6.27 2.17 10.66
CA ASP A 137 6.16 3.59 10.40
C ASP A 137 7.39 4.02 9.59
N PHE A 138 7.19 4.60 8.41
CA PHE A 138 8.28 5.05 7.55
C PHE A 138 7.96 6.33 6.81
N MET A 139 8.99 6.87 6.15
CA MET A 139 8.88 8.02 5.28
C MET A 139 9.73 7.78 4.05
N VAL A 140 9.31 8.30 2.90
CA VAL A 140 10.05 8.29 1.63
C VAL A 140 9.88 9.63 0.91
N ALA A 141 10.75 9.93 -0.05
CA ALA A 141 10.60 11.08 -0.94
C ALA A 141 10.56 10.62 -2.40
N ALA A 142 9.71 11.28 -3.19
CA ALA A 142 9.77 11.17 -4.64
C ALA A 142 10.55 12.35 -5.22
N TYR A 143 11.29 12.08 -6.29
CA TYR A 143 12.10 13.09 -6.97
C TYR A 143 11.71 13.19 -8.43
N GLU A 144 11.55 14.41 -8.92
CA GLU A 144 11.29 14.73 -10.32
C GLU A 144 12.30 15.79 -10.80
N ASN A 145 12.99 15.50 -11.89
CA ASN A 145 14.03 16.39 -12.45
C ASN A 145 15.09 16.83 -11.42
N GLY A 146 15.47 15.93 -10.50
CA GLY A 146 16.45 16.20 -9.44
C GLY A 146 15.94 17.04 -8.28
N LYS A 147 14.65 17.38 -8.23
CA LYS A 147 13.99 18.09 -7.13
C LYS A 147 13.02 17.18 -6.41
N THR A 148 12.81 17.40 -5.11
CA THR A 148 11.78 16.69 -4.35
C THR A 148 10.40 17.07 -4.91
N SER A 149 9.66 16.07 -5.38
CA SER A 149 8.27 16.21 -5.86
C SER A 149 7.32 16.20 -4.65
N PHE A 150 7.46 15.18 -3.80
CA PHE A 150 6.75 15.08 -2.52
C PHE A 150 7.56 14.28 -1.49
N VAL A 151 7.20 14.45 -0.23
CA VAL A 151 7.56 13.51 0.86
C VAL A 151 6.29 12.79 1.31
N GLU A 152 6.42 11.50 1.61
CA GLU A 152 5.31 10.61 1.96
C GLU A 152 5.63 9.95 3.31
N SER A 153 4.69 10.00 4.24
CA SER A 153 4.78 9.25 5.50
C SER A 153 3.72 8.18 5.56
N ASP A 154 4.14 7.00 5.95
CA ASP A 154 3.38 5.78 5.76
C ASP A 154 3.34 4.98 7.06
N ILE A 155 2.12 4.61 7.48
CA ILE A 155 1.88 3.73 8.63
C ILE A 155 1.26 2.44 8.11
N HIS A 156 2.03 1.36 8.18
CA HIS A 156 1.61 0.02 7.79
C HIS A 156 1.31 -0.82 9.04
N HIS A 157 0.09 -1.36 9.17
CA HIS A 157 -0.30 -2.26 10.26
C HIS A 157 -0.66 -3.64 9.72
N TYR A 158 0.19 -4.60 10.05
CA TYR A 158 0.06 -6.01 9.66
C TYR A 158 -0.59 -6.81 10.78
N LYS A 159 -1.59 -7.63 10.42
CA LYS A 159 -2.23 -8.57 11.35
C LYS A 159 -2.64 -9.87 10.67
N LYS A 160 -2.50 -10.99 11.39
CA LYS A 160 -3.06 -12.27 10.93
C LYS A 160 -4.57 -12.24 11.02
N ILE A 161 -5.23 -12.78 9.99
CA ILE A 161 -6.68 -12.97 9.94
C ILE A 161 -7.02 -14.33 9.33
N LYS A 162 -8.31 -14.65 9.29
CA LYS A 162 -8.83 -15.70 8.41
C LYS A 162 -9.76 -15.06 7.39
N LEU A 163 -9.51 -15.31 6.11
CA LEU A 163 -10.40 -14.89 5.03
C LEU A 163 -11.09 -16.13 4.46
N ASN A 164 -12.43 -16.20 4.61
CA ASN A 164 -13.22 -17.37 4.23
C ASN A 164 -12.66 -18.70 4.77
N GLY A 165 -12.21 -18.69 6.03
CA GLY A 165 -11.63 -19.85 6.71
C GLY A 165 -10.16 -20.15 6.37
N LYS A 166 -9.58 -19.52 5.35
CA LYS A 166 -8.16 -19.67 4.99
C LYS A 166 -7.27 -18.72 5.79
N PRO A 167 -6.06 -19.13 6.19
CA PRO A 167 -5.06 -18.21 6.74
C PRO A 167 -4.78 -17.06 5.79
N ALA A 168 -4.65 -15.86 6.33
CA ALA A 168 -4.30 -14.67 5.57
C ALA A 168 -3.62 -13.62 6.46
N VAL A 169 -2.93 -12.67 5.83
CA VAL A 169 -2.43 -11.46 6.48
C VAL A 169 -3.13 -10.25 5.87
N GLN A 170 -3.69 -9.41 6.73
CA GLN A 170 -4.25 -8.12 6.38
C GLN A 170 -3.20 -7.04 6.66
N LEU A 171 -3.05 -6.11 5.72
CA LEU A 171 -2.29 -4.88 5.87
C LEU A 171 -3.27 -3.71 5.77
N ASN A 172 -3.40 -2.94 6.86
CA ASN A 172 -3.98 -1.61 6.83
C ASN A 172 -2.86 -0.60 6.62
N PHE A 173 -3.05 0.34 5.72
CA PHE A 173 -2.03 1.29 5.32
C PHE A 173 -2.62 2.69 5.31
N TYR A 174 -1.98 3.63 5.99
CA TYR A 174 -2.26 5.06 5.87
C TYR A 174 -1.04 5.77 5.30
N SER A 175 -1.28 6.65 4.34
CA SER A 175 -0.25 7.49 3.73
C SER A 175 -0.67 8.95 3.76
N HIS A 176 0.29 9.83 4.05
CA HIS A 176 0.16 11.27 3.91
C HIS A 176 1.30 11.84 3.08
N ARG A 177 0.98 12.68 2.09
CA ARG A 177 1.94 13.35 1.21
C ARG A 177 1.93 14.86 1.43
N ALA A 178 3.12 15.44 1.52
CA ALA A 178 3.34 16.88 1.45
C ALA A 178 4.08 17.23 0.15
N TYR A 179 3.63 18.30 -0.51
CA TYR A 179 4.10 18.74 -1.82
C TYR A 179 4.73 20.13 -1.74
N GLY A 180 5.71 20.40 -2.60
CA GLY A 180 6.24 21.75 -2.81
C GLY A 180 6.57 22.50 -1.51
N ASP A 181 5.96 23.67 -1.35
CA ASP A 181 6.20 24.58 -0.22
C ASP A 181 5.64 24.06 1.12
N ASP A 182 4.74 23.06 1.09
CA ASP A 182 4.15 22.45 2.29
C ASP A 182 5.08 21.43 2.96
N ILE A 183 6.17 21.02 2.28
CA ILE A 183 7.12 20.02 2.79
C ILE A 183 7.79 20.49 4.10
N VAL A 184 8.24 21.75 4.16
CA VAL A 184 8.93 22.26 5.36
C VAL A 184 7.96 22.40 6.55
N PRO A 185 6.78 23.05 6.41
CA PRO A 185 5.77 23.07 7.47
C PRO A 185 5.35 21.67 7.93
N TYR A 186 5.25 20.71 7.01
CA TYR A 186 4.90 19.33 7.34
C TYR A 186 5.91 18.70 8.32
N PHE A 187 7.21 18.90 8.10
CA PHE A 187 8.25 18.38 9.01
C PHE A 187 8.14 18.94 10.44
N GLU A 188 7.66 20.18 10.61
CA GLU A 188 7.49 20.80 11.92
C GLU A 188 6.38 20.12 12.75
N THR A 189 5.35 19.56 12.10
CA THR A 189 4.23 18.87 12.77
C THR A 189 4.39 17.36 12.82
N LEU A 190 5.33 16.82 12.04
CA LEU A 190 5.43 15.40 11.71
C LEU A 190 5.51 14.48 12.92
N LEU A 191 6.39 14.78 13.88
CA LEU A 191 6.62 13.90 15.03
C LEU A 191 5.34 13.65 15.83
N LYS A 192 4.56 14.71 16.07
CA LYS A 192 3.30 14.62 16.79
C LYS A 192 2.26 13.86 15.97
N GLN A 193 2.12 14.22 14.68
CA GLN A 193 1.16 13.59 13.78
C GLN A 193 1.39 12.08 13.65
N LYS A 194 2.64 11.66 13.41
CA LYS A 194 2.99 10.24 13.29
C LYS A 194 2.68 9.45 14.56
N THR A 195 2.95 10.02 15.73
CA THR A 195 2.59 9.37 17.01
C THR A 195 1.08 9.15 17.09
N ASP A 196 0.28 10.17 16.78
CA ASP A 196 -1.18 10.09 16.79
C ASP A 196 -1.69 9.05 15.77
N TRP A 197 -1.11 9.00 14.56
CA TRP A 197 -1.46 8.04 13.52
C TRP A 197 -1.12 6.59 13.88
N ILE A 198 0.04 6.34 14.49
CA ILE A 198 0.44 5.00 14.95
C ILE A 198 -0.54 4.46 15.99
N ILE A 199 -0.94 5.31 16.96
CA ILE A 199 -1.91 4.94 17.99
C ILE A 199 -3.24 4.60 17.34
N LYS A 200 -3.79 5.53 16.54
CA LYS A 200 -5.08 5.35 15.85
C LYS A 200 -5.08 4.13 14.96
N MET A 201 -4.05 3.93 14.13
CA MET A 201 -3.93 2.79 13.22
C MET A 201 -3.97 1.48 14.00
N GLY A 202 -3.26 1.41 15.12
CA GLY A 202 -3.24 0.23 15.97
C GLY A 202 -4.57 -0.11 16.64
N GLU A 203 -5.46 0.87 16.80
CA GLU A 203 -6.81 0.68 17.35
C GLU A 203 -7.83 0.31 16.26
N MET A 204 -7.45 0.39 14.98
CA MET A 204 -8.37 0.13 13.87
C MET A 204 -8.71 -1.35 13.71
N ASP A 205 -10.01 -1.62 13.70
CA ASP A 205 -10.56 -2.94 13.44
C ASP A 205 -11.39 -2.96 12.14
N ILE A 206 -10.70 -2.81 11.00
CA ILE A 206 -11.32 -3.02 9.70
C ILE A 206 -11.59 -4.51 9.51
N LYS A 207 -12.87 -4.85 9.30
CA LYS A 207 -13.32 -6.19 8.92
C LYS A 207 -13.31 -6.36 7.41
N VAL A 208 -12.78 -7.49 6.96
CA VAL A 208 -12.73 -7.89 5.55
C VAL A 208 -13.40 -9.24 5.34
N SER A 209 -14.07 -9.41 4.20
CA SER A 209 -14.67 -10.67 3.74
C SER A 209 -14.78 -10.66 2.23
N LEU A 210 -14.63 -11.80 1.56
CA LEU A 210 -14.85 -11.81 0.11
C LEU A 210 -16.34 -11.70 -0.20
N LYS A 211 -16.68 -10.86 -1.17
CA LYS A 211 -18.05 -10.78 -1.70
C LYS A 211 -18.41 -12.13 -2.34
N GLN A 212 -19.51 -12.72 -1.90
CA GLN A 212 -20.10 -13.93 -2.50
C GLN A 212 -20.78 -13.62 -3.82
#